data_AF-A0A957M4P4-F1
#
_entry.id   AF-A0A957M4P4-F1
#
_cell.length_a   1.000
_cell.length_b   1.000
_cell.length_c   1.000
_cell.angle_alpha   90.00
_cell.angle_beta   90.00
_cell.angle_gamma   90.00
#
_symmetry.space_group_name_H-M   'P 1'
#
loop_
_entity.id
_entity.type
_entity.pdbx_description
1 polymer ?
#
loop_
_entity_poly.entity_id
_entity_poly.type
_entity_poly.pdbx_seq_one_letter_code
_entity_poly.pdbx_strand_id
1 'polypeptide(L)' 'MSLATDVHHKIPKRDGGEDTVANLEPLCHSCHSRITAKGG' A
#
# COMPACT_ATOMS: atom_id res chain seq x y z
N MET A 1 8.65 7.83 15.10
CA MET A 1 7.46 7.12 14.56
C MET A 1 6.90 7.94 13.42
N SER A 2 6.88 7.41 12.20
CA SER A 2 6.24 8.07 11.06
C SER A 2 4.76 7.73 11.04
N LEU A 3 3.89 8.75 10.93
CA LEU A 3 2.45 8.55 10.81
C LEU A 3 2.12 7.85 9.49
N ALA A 4 1.12 6.96 9.52
CA ALA A 4 0.55 6.43 8.30
C ALA A 4 -0.32 7.50 7.65
N THR A 5 -0.02 7.80 6.39
CA THR A 5 -0.70 8.85 5.59
C THR A 5 -1.27 8.29 4.31
N ASP A 6 -0.85 7.09 3.93
CA ASP A 6 -1.18 6.45 2.67
C ASP A 6 -1.72 5.05 2.95
N VAL A 7 -2.55 4.56 2.04
CA VAL A 7 -3.09 3.20 2.09
C VAL A 7 -2.49 2.41 0.93
N HIS A 8 -1.93 1.25 1.25
CA HIS A 8 -1.29 0.36 0.29
C HIS A 8 -2.08 -0.94 0.13
N HIS A 9 -2.29 -1.37 -1.11
CA HIS A 9 -2.84 -2.70 -1.39
C HIS A 9 -1.73 -3.76 -1.28
N LYS A 10 -1.91 -4.76 -0.42
CA LYS A 10 -1.00 -5.91 -0.27
C LYS A 10 -0.94 -6.72 -1.56
N ILE A 11 -2.10 -6.94 -2.18
CA ILE A 11 -2.24 -7.47 -3.54
C ILE A 11 -2.62 -6.29 -4.43
N PRO A 12 -1.82 -5.92 -5.44
CA PRO A 12 -2.14 -4.81 -6.34
C PRO A 12 -3.49 -5.01 -7.05
N LYS A 13 -4.22 -3.92 -7.30
CA LYS A 13 -5.50 -3.99 -8.04
C LYS A 13 -5.37 -4.65 -9.40
N ARG A 14 -4.25 -4.40 -10.10
CA ARG A 14 -3.98 -4.98 -11.42
C ARG A 14 -3.84 -6.52 -11.38
N ASP A 15 -3.50 -7.06 -10.22
CA ASP A 15 -3.31 -8.49 -9.99
C ASP A 15 -4.54 -9.12 -9.30
N GLY A 16 -5.67 -8.40 -9.25
CA GLY A 16 -6.93 -8.86 -8.67
C GLY A 16 -7.14 -8.50 -7.20
N GLY A 17 -6.32 -7.60 -6.64
CA GLY A 17 -6.51 -7.13 -5.27
C GLY A 17 -7.76 -6.29 -5.07
N GLU A 18 -8.55 -6.63 -4.05
CA GLU A 18 -9.79 -5.92 -3.70
C GLU A 18 -9.56 -4.75 -2.74
N ASP A 19 -10.52 -3.80 -2.69
CA ASP A 19 -10.54 -2.68 -1.74
C ASP A 19 -11.09 -3.09 -0.36
N THR A 20 -10.61 -4.21 0.19
CA THR A 20 -11.03 -4.72 1.49
C THR A 20 -10.02 -4.37 2.57
N VAL A 21 -10.47 -4.13 3.81
CA VAL A 21 -9.56 -3.86 4.94
C VAL A 21 -8.53 -4.97 5.14
N ALA A 22 -8.83 -6.21 4.72
CA ALA A 22 -7.88 -7.31 4.74
C ALA A 22 -6.71 -7.12 3.75
N ASN A 23 -6.97 -6.52 2.58
CA ASN A 23 -6.00 -6.27 1.52
C ASN A 23 -5.34 -4.88 1.61
N LEU A 24 -5.85 -3.99 2.47
CA LEU A 24 -5.31 -2.64 2.66
C LEU A 24 -4.41 -2.57 3.89
N GLU A 25 -3.29 -1.85 3.78
CA GLU A 25 -2.36 -1.60 4.88
C GLU A 25 -2.03 -0.10 4.99
N PRO A 26 -2.14 0.50 6.19
CA PRO A 26 -1.76 1.89 6.41
C PRO A 26 -0.24 2.02 6.46
N LEU A 27 0.34 2.78 5.53
CA LEU A 27 1.78 3.01 5.44
C LEU A 27 2.12 4.49 5.54
N CYS A 28 3.33 4.75 6.01
CA CYS A 28 3.92 6.08 5.93
C CYS A 28 4.22 6.44 4.47
N HIS A 29 4.19 7.72 4.10
CA HIS A 29 4.44 8.14 2.72
C HIS A 29 5.76 7.62 2.13
N SER A 30 6.86 7.66 2.90
CA SER A 30 8.16 7.17 2.44
C SER A 30 8.22 5.65 2.31
N CYS A 31 7.45 4.93 3.14
CA CYS A 31 7.27 3.49 3.08
C CYS A 31 6.53 3.12 1.80
N HIS A 32 5.40 3.79 1.56
CA HIS A 32 4.55 3.58 0.40
C HIS A 32 5.30 3.89 -0.90
N SER A 33 5.95 5.06 -0.99
CA SER A 33 6.72 5.48 -2.16
C SER A 33 7.83 4.48 -2.55
N ARG A 34 8.55 3.91 -1.57
CA ARG A 34 9.58 2.88 -1.84
C ARG A 34 9.01 1.59 -2.42
N ILE A 35 7.82 1.16 -2.00
CA ILE A 35 7.19 -0.06 -2.49
C ILE A 35 6.65 0.17 -3.90
N THR A 36 5.95 1.29 -4.12
CA THR A 36 5.46 1.67 -5.45
C THR A 36 6.61 1.78 -6.46
N ALA A 37 7.73 2.38 -6.07
CA ALA A 37 8.92 2.51 -6.92
C ALA A 37 9.58 1.17 -7.28
N LYS A 38 9.36 0.11 -6.48
CA LYS A 38 9.89 -1.25 -6.72
C LYS A 38 8.98 -2.11 -7.60
N GLY A 39 7.87 -1.56 -8.08
CA GLY A 39 6.85 -2.29 -8.84
C GLY A 39 5.70 -2.69 -7.93
N GLY A 40 4.87 -1.70 -7.57
CA GLY A 40 3.47 -1.97 -7.22
C GLY A 40 2.77 -2.64 -8.38
#